data_AF-A0A6J1RDV1-F1
#
_entry.id   AF-A0A6J1RDV1-F1
#
_cell.length_a   1.000
_cell.length_b   1.000
_cell.length_c   1.000
_cell.angle_alpha   90.00
_cell.angle_beta   90.00
_cell.angle_gamma   90.00
#
_symmetry.space_group_name_H-M   'P 1'
#
loop_
_entity.id
_entity.type
_entity.pdbx_description
1 polymer ?
#
loop_
_entity_poly.entity_id
_entity_poly.type
_entity_poly.pdbx_seq_one_letter_code
_entity_poly.pdbx_strand_id
1 'polypeptide(L)'
;METIESTRKLTTEELACEQHFVNTIERTAEGRFMACLPFKKQVNPKFENTRGIALKRLRGLERRFTRDPALKIQYTQFLDEYRALGYMKQVTNWSKDEQEVFYLPHHCVFKNTADHSKIRVVFDASCKDSTGTSFNDTFLTGPVTQQDLMFILRILWRDDRTADVETYELTTVTYGTSSASFIATRCLKQLAETYHGKHPVAATHIRRDFYMDDLLTGADTLAQARTVRDEIIQLLRGGGFELSKWASNCP
;
A
#
# COMPACT_ATOMS: atom_id res chain seq x y z
N MET A 1 19.02 -20.05 25.08
CA MET A 1 17.96 -20.44 24.13
C MET A 1 18.49 -20.12 22.76
N GLU A 2 18.75 -21.15 21.96
CA GLU A 2 19.46 -21.07 20.68
C GLU A 2 18.66 -20.25 19.66
N THR A 3 19.29 -19.21 19.11
CA THR A 3 18.80 -18.46 17.95
C THR A 3 19.03 -19.30 16.70
N ILE A 4 17.98 -19.96 16.22
CA ILE A 4 17.97 -20.54 14.87
C ILE A 4 17.67 -19.41 13.89
N GLU A 5 18.69 -18.63 13.51
CA GLU A 5 18.63 -17.86 12.28
C GLU A 5 18.68 -18.86 11.11
N SER A 6 17.49 -19.32 10.70
CA SER A 6 17.34 -19.98 9.40
C SER A 6 17.60 -18.92 8.33
N THR A 7 18.84 -18.79 7.88
CA THR A 7 19.18 -18.02 6.68
C THR A 7 18.59 -18.74 5.47
N ARG A 8 17.29 -18.52 5.22
CA ARG A 8 16.63 -18.87 3.97
C ARG A 8 17.44 -18.27 2.83
N LYS A 9 17.98 -19.13 1.96
CA LYS A 9 18.61 -18.68 0.72
C LYS A 9 17.53 -18.06 -0.15
N LEU A 10 17.76 -16.80 -0.55
CA LEU A 10 16.86 -16.08 -1.45
C LEU A 10 16.87 -16.75 -2.82
N THR A 11 15.71 -16.87 -3.49
CA THR A 11 15.66 -17.32 -4.88
C THR A 11 16.21 -16.25 -5.83
N THR A 12 16.49 -16.63 -7.09
CA THR A 12 16.95 -15.69 -8.12
C THR A 12 16.00 -14.51 -8.32
N GLU A 13 14.69 -14.76 -8.23
CA GLU A 13 13.64 -13.75 -8.37
C GLU A 13 13.60 -12.81 -7.16
N GLU A 14 13.87 -13.36 -5.98
CA GLU A 14 14.00 -12.63 -4.72
C GLU A 14 15.20 -11.67 -4.75
N LEU A 15 16.34 -12.15 -5.23
CA LEU A 15 17.57 -11.35 -5.39
C LEU A 15 17.42 -10.24 -6.43
N ALA A 16 16.81 -10.56 -7.59
CA ALA A 16 16.60 -9.57 -8.64
C ALA A 16 15.77 -8.38 -8.16
N CYS A 17 14.80 -8.62 -7.30
CA CYS A 17 13.95 -7.57 -6.75
C CYS A 17 14.62 -6.75 -5.65
N GLU A 18 15.41 -7.37 -4.76
CA GLU A 18 16.23 -6.61 -3.80
C GLU A 18 17.21 -5.69 -4.56
N GLN A 19 17.85 -6.21 -5.62
CA GLN A 19 18.73 -5.40 -6.45
C GLN A 19 17.99 -4.27 -7.15
N HIS A 20 16.78 -4.52 -7.68
CA HIS A 20 15.96 -3.46 -8.27
C HIS A 20 15.61 -2.38 -7.25
N PHE A 21 15.18 -2.76 -6.06
CA PHE A 21 14.84 -1.82 -4.99
C PHE A 21 16.04 -0.94 -4.63
N VAL A 22 17.21 -1.54 -4.37
CA VAL A 22 18.44 -0.80 -4.06
C VAL A 22 18.82 0.17 -5.18
N ASN A 23 18.60 -0.22 -6.44
CA ASN A 23 18.95 0.60 -7.59
C ASN A 23 17.95 1.72 -7.88
N THR A 24 16.72 1.66 -7.34
CA THR A 24 15.62 2.56 -7.73
C THR A 24 14.99 3.31 -6.58
N ILE A 25 15.40 3.03 -5.34
CA ILE A 25 14.92 3.76 -4.18
C ILE A 25 15.48 5.19 -4.16
N GLU A 26 14.57 6.15 -4.12
CA GLU A 26 14.83 7.57 -4.02
C GLU A 26 14.15 8.15 -2.77
N ARG A 27 14.55 9.37 -2.40
CA ARG A 27 13.90 10.15 -1.33
C ARG A 27 13.35 11.45 -1.87
N THR A 28 12.13 11.78 -1.50
CA THR A 28 11.56 13.10 -1.75
C THR A 28 12.19 14.15 -0.85
N ALA A 29 12.02 15.43 -1.18
CA ALA A 29 12.48 16.55 -0.36
C ALA A 29 11.86 16.53 1.05
N GLU A 30 10.66 15.95 1.18
CA GLU A 30 9.92 15.76 2.43
C GLU A 30 10.36 14.50 3.20
N GLY A 31 11.36 13.77 2.72
CA GLY A 31 11.94 12.60 3.38
C GLY A 31 11.20 11.28 3.17
N ARG A 32 10.17 11.26 2.30
CA ARG A 32 9.45 10.03 1.93
C ARG A 32 10.28 9.19 0.97
N PHE A 33 10.10 7.88 1.01
CA PHE A 33 10.70 6.99 0.02
C PHE A 33 9.83 6.90 -1.24
N MET A 34 10.50 6.89 -2.39
CA MET A 34 9.94 6.53 -3.69
C MET A 34 10.69 5.30 -4.18
N ALA A 35 9.99 4.24 -4.57
CA ALA A 35 10.59 3.02 -5.12
C ALA A 35 9.92 2.66 -6.45
N CYS A 36 10.69 2.12 -7.40
CA CYS A 36 10.18 1.77 -8.73
C CYS A 36 9.65 0.32 -8.81
N LEU A 37 8.95 0.04 -9.91
CA LEU A 37 8.27 -1.23 -10.17
C LEU A 37 9.21 -2.31 -10.76
N PRO A 38 9.37 -3.49 -10.12
CA PRO A 38 10.17 -4.58 -10.66
C PRO A 38 9.30 -5.53 -11.52
N PHE A 39 9.02 -5.15 -12.77
CA PHE A 39 8.27 -6.00 -13.70
C PHE A 39 9.03 -7.27 -14.10
N LYS A 40 8.30 -8.39 -14.29
CA LYS A 40 8.88 -9.72 -14.57
C LYS A 40 9.78 -9.76 -15.80
N LYS A 41 9.34 -9.19 -16.94
CA LYS A 41 10.07 -9.26 -18.23
C LYS A 41 9.71 -8.18 -19.25
N GLN A 42 8.60 -7.45 -19.08
CA GLN A 42 8.20 -6.37 -19.99
C GLN A 42 8.38 -5.03 -19.30
N VAL A 43 9.05 -4.10 -19.99
CA VAL A 43 9.28 -2.75 -19.47
C VAL A 43 7.97 -1.98 -19.26
N ASN A 44 6.86 -2.39 -19.88
CA ASN A 44 5.50 -1.93 -19.61
C ASN A 44 4.50 -3.07 -19.91
N PRO A 45 3.86 -3.70 -18.92
CA PRO A 45 2.81 -4.68 -19.20
C PRO A 45 1.62 -4.00 -19.87
N LYS A 46 1.08 -4.68 -20.90
CA LYS A 46 -0.17 -4.26 -21.55
C LYS A 46 -1.34 -5.05 -20.99
N PHE A 47 -2.44 -4.35 -20.72
CA PHE A 47 -3.65 -4.91 -20.15
C PHE A 47 -4.85 -4.68 -21.05
N GLU A 48 -5.71 -5.68 -21.17
CA GLU A 48 -6.89 -5.58 -22.03
C GLU A 48 -8.18 -5.37 -21.24
N ASN A 49 -8.94 -4.35 -21.62
CA ASN A 49 -10.30 -4.10 -21.15
C ASN A 49 -10.47 -4.00 -19.61
N THR A 50 -9.41 -3.65 -18.88
CA THR A 50 -9.47 -3.44 -17.42
C THR A 50 -10.46 -2.32 -17.05
N ARG A 51 -10.50 -1.26 -17.87
CA ARG A 51 -11.46 -0.14 -17.71
C ARG A 51 -12.91 -0.59 -17.77
N GLY A 52 -13.26 -1.46 -18.72
CA GLY A 52 -14.62 -1.99 -18.86
C GLY A 52 -15.04 -2.84 -17.66
N ILE A 53 -14.10 -3.63 -17.13
CA ILE A 53 -14.31 -4.45 -15.93
C ILE A 53 -14.51 -3.57 -14.69
N ALA A 54 -13.66 -2.55 -14.49
CA ALA A 54 -13.78 -1.58 -13.40
C ALA A 54 -15.12 -0.82 -13.48
N LEU A 55 -15.52 -0.39 -14.67
CA LEU A 55 -16.79 0.32 -14.89
C LEU A 55 -18.00 -0.56 -14.57
N LYS A 56 -17.96 -1.85 -14.94
CA LYS A 56 -19.01 -2.82 -14.57
C LYS A 56 -19.11 -2.97 -13.05
N ARG A 57 -17.98 -2.97 -12.34
CA ARG A 57 -17.93 -3.03 -10.87
C ARG A 57 -18.52 -1.76 -10.25
N LEU A 58 -18.14 -0.58 -10.74
CA LEU A 58 -18.69 0.72 -10.30
C LEU A 58 -20.21 0.77 -10.46
N ARG A 59 -20.74 0.40 -11.64
CA ARG A 59 -22.20 0.33 -11.87
C ARG A 59 -22.91 -0.67 -10.94
N GLY A 60 -22.20 -1.72 -10.50
CA GLY A 60 -22.69 -2.62 -9.46
C GLY A 60 -22.79 -1.95 -8.09
N LEU A 61 -21.76 -1.18 -7.70
CA LEU A 61 -21.75 -0.38 -6.48
C LEU A 61 -22.85 0.69 -6.49
N GLU A 62 -23.05 1.39 -7.60
CA GLU A 62 -24.10 2.40 -7.74
C GLU A 62 -25.50 1.83 -7.46
N ARG A 63 -25.81 0.67 -8.02
CA ARG A 63 -27.07 -0.04 -7.72
C ARG A 63 -27.19 -0.39 -6.24
N ARG A 64 -26.07 -0.71 -5.58
CA ARG A 64 -26.05 -0.97 -4.14
C ARG A 64 -26.28 0.31 -3.33
N PHE A 65 -25.65 1.42 -3.71
CA PHE A 65 -25.84 2.74 -3.08
C PHE A 65 -27.28 3.24 -3.19
N THR A 66 -27.99 2.92 -4.28
CA THR A 66 -29.44 3.24 -4.38
C THR A 66 -30.27 2.53 -3.31
N ARG A 67 -29.86 1.32 -2.90
CA ARG A 67 -30.56 0.53 -1.87
C ARG A 67 -30.07 0.85 -0.45
N ASP A 68 -28.85 1.38 -0.33
CA ASP A 68 -28.19 1.68 0.93
C ASP A 68 -27.48 3.05 0.84
N PRO A 69 -28.21 4.15 1.09
CA PRO A 69 -27.65 5.50 1.05
C PRO A 69 -26.58 5.74 2.11
N ALA A 70 -26.69 5.09 3.28
CA ALA A 70 -25.70 5.21 4.35
C ALA A 70 -24.34 4.66 3.91
N LEU A 71 -24.34 3.55 3.18
CA LEU A 71 -23.13 3.03 2.55
C LEU A 71 -22.53 4.03 1.55
N LYS A 72 -23.36 4.71 0.74
CA LYS A 72 -22.88 5.72 -0.23
C LYS A 72 -22.12 6.83 0.49
N ILE A 73 -22.66 7.33 1.59
CA ILE A 73 -22.04 8.41 2.39
C ILE A 73 -20.67 7.96 2.88
N GLN A 74 -20.58 6.77 3.50
CA GLN A 74 -19.30 6.25 3.99
C GLN A 74 -18.28 6.02 2.86
N TYR A 75 -18.74 5.55 1.69
CA TYR A 75 -17.89 5.32 0.53
C TYR A 75 -17.32 6.62 -0.04
N THR A 76 -18.17 7.64 -0.13
CA THR A 76 -17.81 8.97 -0.62
C THR A 76 -16.82 9.63 0.33
N GLN A 77 -17.11 9.59 1.64
CA GLN A 77 -16.19 10.07 2.68
C GLN A 77 -14.81 9.41 2.62
N PHE A 78 -14.76 8.08 2.42
CA PHE A 78 -13.48 7.38 2.26
C PHE A 78 -12.69 7.91 1.07
N LEU A 79 -13.33 8.07 -0.09
CA LEU A 79 -12.65 8.54 -1.30
C LEU A 79 -12.24 10.01 -1.19
N ASP A 80 -13.07 10.87 -0.61
CA ASP A 80 -12.73 12.27 -0.37
C ASP A 80 -11.53 12.40 0.56
N GLU A 81 -11.47 11.60 1.64
CA GLU A 81 -10.30 11.52 2.51
C GLU A 81 -9.06 11.02 1.75
N TYR A 82 -9.20 9.97 0.93
CA TYR A 82 -8.12 9.45 0.08
C TYR A 82 -7.56 10.52 -0.86
N ARG A 83 -8.43 11.36 -1.45
CA ARG A 83 -8.05 12.49 -2.29
C ARG A 83 -7.37 13.60 -1.47
N ALA A 84 -7.95 13.96 -0.32
CA ALA A 84 -7.44 15.05 0.53
C ALA A 84 -6.05 14.73 1.10
N LEU A 85 -5.78 13.47 1.43
CA LEU A 85 -4.46 12.98 1.84
C LEU A 85 -3.44 12.91 0.69
N GLY A 86 -3.89 13.16 -0.55
CA GLY A 86 -3.06 13.09 -1.74
C GLY A 86 -2.70 11.66 -2.15
N TYR A 87 -3.49 10.65 -1.72
CA TYR A 87 -3.32 9.23 -2.10
C TYR A 87 -3.95 8.89 -3.45
N MET A 88 -4.73 9.82 -3.99
CA MET A 88 -5.18 9.79 -5.37
C MET A 88 -5.32 11.20 -5.94
N LYS A 89 -5.17 11.32 -7.26
CA LYS A 89 -5.39 12.57 -7.99
C LYS A 89 -6.27 12.31 -9.21
N GLN A 90 -7.11 13.29 -9.53
CA GLN A 90 -7.93 13.22 -10.74
C GLN A 90 -7.04 13.32 -11.99
N VAL A 91 -7.26 12.44 -12.96
CA VAL A 91 -6.56 12.46 -14.24
C VAL A 91 -7.26 13.44 -15.16
N THR A 92 -6.61 14.57 -15.47
CA THR A 92 -7.10 15.57 -16.43
C THR A 92 -6.43 15.43 -17.80
N ASN A 93 -5.18 14.95 -17.82
CA ASN A 93 -4.39 14.80 -19.04
C ASN A 93 -4.21 13.31 -19.40
N TRP A 94 -4.77 12.94 -20.55
CA TRP A 94 -4.70 11.60 -21.09
C TRP A 94 -3.43 11.45 -21.94
N SER A 95 -2.29 11.20 -21.29
CA SER A 95 -0.99 11.17 -21.95
C SER A 95 -0.40 9.77 -22.17
N LYS A 96 -1.05 8.71 -21.68
CA LYS A 96 -0.57 7.32 -21.77
C LYS A 96 -1.53 6.46 -22.57
N ASP A 97 -0.98 5.48 -23.29
CA ASP A 97 -1.75 4.40 -23.91
C ASP A 97 -2.63 3.74 -22.83
N GLU A 98 -3.93 3.62 -23.07
CA GLU A 98 -4.86 3.00 -22.11
C GLU A 98 -4.47 1.55 -21.80
N GLN A 99 -3.76 0.87 -22.71
CA GLN A 99 -3.27 -0.48 -22.49
C GLN A 99 -2.14 -0.56 -21.46
N GLU A 100 -1.40 0.53 -21.23
CA GLU A 100 -0.35 0.59 -20.21
C GLU A 100 -0.91 0.98 -18.82
N VAL A 101 -2.22 1.13 -18.71
CA VAL A 101 -2.92 1.53 -17.49
C VAL A 101 -3.81 0.39 -17.01
N PHE A 102 -3.69 0.07 -15.72
CA PHE A 102 -4.56 -0.89 -15.06
C PHE A 102 -5.65 -0.17 -14.27
N TYR A 103 -6.91 -0.32 -14.71
CA TYR A 103 -8.05 0.16 -13.94
C TYR A 103 -8.46 -0.88 -12.90
N LEU A 104 -8.23 -0.56 -11.63
CA LEU A 104 -8.58 -1.39 -10.50
C LEU A 104 -10.08 -1.32 -10.22
N PRO A 105 -10.79 -2.46 -10.28
CA PRO A 105 -12.09 -2.57 -9.66
C PRO A 105 -11.95 -2.37 -8.15
N HIS A 106 -12.94 -1.76 -7.52
CA HIS A 106 -12.97 -1.60 -6.07
C HIS A 106 -14.33 -1.99 -5.50
N HIS A 107 -14.34 -2.34 -4.21
CA HIS A 107 -15.54 -2.70 -3.47
C HIS A 107 -15.33 -2.43 -1.98
N CYS A 108 -16.41 -2.40 -1.19
CA CYS A 108 -16.31 -2.25 0.26
C CYS A 108 -16.46 -3.59 0.98
N VAL A 109 -15.75 -3.73 2.09
CA VAL A 109 -15.96 -4.75 3.12
C VAL A 109 -16.34 -4.06 4.43
N PHE A 110 -17.17 -4.70 5.25
CA PHE A 110 -17.58 -4.16 6.54
C PHE A 110 -16.65 -4.64 7.65
N LYS A 111 -16.23 -3.73 8.54
CA LYS A 111 -15.55 -4.12 9.76
C LYS A 111 -16.59 -4.34 10.87
N ASN A 112 -16.66 -5.54 11.41
CA ASN A 112 -17.68 -5.90 12.40
C ASN A 112 -17.33 -5.34 13.78
N THR A 113 -17.99 -4.26 14.20
CA THR A 113 -18.07 -3.81 15.60
C THR A 113 -19.43 -3.16 15.80
N ALA A 114 -20.34 -3.93 16.43
CA ALA A 114 -21.61 -3.66 17.13
C ALA A 114 -22.51 -2.43 16.83
N ASP A 115 -22.06 -1.38 16.16
CA ASP A 115 -22.84 -0.17 15.92
C ASP A 115 -22.38 0.46 14.59
N HIS A 116 -23.16 0.28 13.52
CA HIS A 116 -22.92 0.78 12.16
C HIS A 116 -21.47 0.60 11.64
N SER A 117 -21.19 -0.61 11.14
CA SER A 117 -19.87 -1.10 10.72
C SER A 117 -19.17 -0.17 9.72
N LYS A 118 -18.15 0.55 10.21
CA LYS A 118 -17.18 1.29 9.38
C LYS A 118 -16.72 0.42 8.20
N ILE A 119 -16.82 0.96 6.99
CA ILE A 119 -16.37 0.25 5.79
C ILE A 119 -14.85 0.38 5.59
N ARG A 120 -14.28 -0.58 4.87
CA ARG A 120 -12.98 -0.46 4.19
C ARG A 120 -13.19 -0.64 2.70
N VAL A 121 -12.67 0.28 1.89
CA VAL A 121 -12.60 0.10 0.44
C VAL A 121 -11.37 -0.74 0.10
N VAL A 122 -11.57 -1.74 -0.75
CA VAL A 122 -10.57 -2.68 -1.23
C VAL A 122 -10.41 -2.48 -2.73
N PHE A 123 -9.17 -2.26 -3.17
CA PHE A 123 -8.79 -2.23 -4.59
C PHE A 123 -8.34 -3.62 -5.03
N ASP A 124 -8.99 -4.18 -6.05
CA ASP A 124 -8.88 -5.59 -6.44
C ASP A 124 -7.82 -5.78 -7.54
N ALA A 125 -6.54 -5.82 -7.15
CA ALA A 125 -5.41 -6.04 -8.05
C ALA A 125 -5.26 -7.50 -8.54
N SER A 126 -6.03 -8.43 -7.95
CA SER A 126 -6.09 -9.82 -8.39
C SER A 126 -7.17 -10.04 -9.47
N CYS A 127 -7.96 -9.01 -9.79
CA CYS A 127 -8.92 -9.11 -10.88
C CYS A 127 -8.20 -9.29 -12.22
N LYS A 128 -8.59 -10.33 -12.95
CA LYS A 128 -8.02 -10.65 -14.27
C LYS A 128 -8.64 -9.77 -15.35
N ASP A 129 -7.80 -9.37 -16.30
CA ASP A 129 -8.19 -8.70 -17.52
C ASP A 129 -8.87 -9.68 -18.51
N SER A 130 -9.23 -9.22 -19.72
CA SER A 130 -9.89 -10.10 -20.71
C SER A 130 -9.02 -11.23 -21.26
N THR A 131 -7.69 -11.14 -21.10
CA THR A 131 -6.73 -12.20 -21.49
C THR A 131 -6.50 -13.23 -20.38
N GLY A 132 -7.03 -12.98 -19.17
CA GLY A 132 -6.81 -13.82 -17.99
C GLY A 132 -5.60 -13.41 -17.15
N THR A 133 -5.01 -12.24 -17.42
CA THR A 133 -3.85 -11.69 -16.71
C THR A 133 -4.33 -10.72 -15.63
N SER A 134 -3.99 -10.95 -14.37
CA SER A 134 -4.21 -9.97 -13.30
C SER A 134 -3.04 -9.01 -13.17
N PHE A 135 -3.27 -7.88 -12.51
CA PHE A 135 -2.21 -6.94 -12.23
C PHE A 135 -1.07 -7.59 -11.43
N ASN A 136 -1.43 -8.40 -10.42
CA ASN A 136 -0.49 -9.15 -9.60
C ASN A 136 0.34 -10.20 -10.39
N ASP A 137 -0.14 -10.71 -11.52
CA ASP A 137 0.59 -11.70 -12.34
C ASP A 137 1.82 -11.10 -13.06
N THR A 138 1.88 -9.77 -13.20
CA THR A 138 2.92 -9.07 -13.98
C THR A 138 4.22 -8.78 -13.22
N PHE A 139 4.25 -9.01 -11.90
CA PHE A 139 5.39 -8.70 -11.02
C PHE A 139 6.27 -9.88 -10.71
N LEU A 140 7.57 -9.63 -10.45
CA LEU A 140 8.47 -10.63 -9.86
C LEU A 140 7.90 -11.13 -8.51
N THR A 141 8.21 -12.36 -8.14
CA THR A 141 7.79 -13.06 -6.91
C THR A 141 8.94 -13.12 -5.92
N GLY A 142 8.77 -12.50 -4.76
CA GLY A 142 9.79 -12.43 -3.70
C GLY A 142 9.58 -13.33 -2.51
N PRO A 143 10.55 -13.40 -1.57
CA PRO A 143 10.35 -14.05 -0.30
C PRO A 143 9.47 -13.09 0.49
N VAL A 144 8.20 -13.44 0.62
CA VAL A 144 7.17 -12.50 1.06
C VAL A 144 7.07 -11.31 0.09
N THR A 145 6.74 -11.67 -1.16
CA THR A 145 5.81 -11.01 -2.12
C THR A 145 6.00 -9.50 -2.43
N GLN A 146 6.28 -9.21 -3.71
CA GLN A 146 6.87 -7.99 -4.31
C GLN A 146 5.93 -7.24 -5.28
N GLN A 147 6.21 -6.03 -5.80
CA GLN A 147 6.67 -4.72 -5.27
C GLN A 147 6.05 -3.54 -6.15
N ASP A 148 5.75 -2.37 -5.53
CA ASP A 148 5.00 -1.10 -5.81
C ASP A 148 4.03 -0.93 -7.00
N LEU A 149 3.44 0.27 -7.10
CA LEU A 149 2.61 0.88 -8.14
C LEU A 149 2.72 2.40 -8.15
N MET A 150 3.42 2.94 -9.14
CA MET A 150 3.32 4.37 -9.45
C MET A 150 3.13 4.53 -10.96
N PHE A 151 2.11 5.29 -11.33
CA PHE A 151 1.74 5.72 -12.69
C PHE A 151 0.96 4.77 -13.60
N ILE A 152 0.51 3.60 -13.13
CA ILE A 152 -0.34 2.70 -13.94
C ILE A 152 -1.67 2.34 -13.27
N LEU A 153 -1.83 2.51 -11.96
CA LEU A 153 -3.12 2.25 -11.34
C LEU A 153 -4.07 3.41 -11.48
N ARG A 154 -5.27 3.09 -11.94
CA ARG A 154 -6.39 4.01 -11.91
C ARG A 154 -7.62 3.36 -11.30
N ILE A 155 -8.49 4.19 -10.74
CA ILE A 155 -9.83 3.81 -10.33
C ILE A 155 -10.85 4.69 -11.04
N LEU A 156 -12.08 4.20 -11.13
CA LEU A 156 -13.20 4.93 -11.70
C LEU A 156 -14.15 5.34 -10.59
N TRP A 157 -14.47 6.62 -10.50
CA TRP A 157 -15.41 7.11 -9.50
C TRP A 157 -16.26 8.26 -10.04
N ARG A 158 -17.47 8.39 -9.51
CA ARG A 158 -18.32 9.58 -9.62
C ARG A 158 -19.27 9.57 -8.44
N ASP A 159 -19.55 10.75 -7.90
CA ASP A 159 -20.50 10.87 -6.79
C ASP A 159 -21.94 10.81 -7.30
N ASP A 160 -22.25 11.50 -8.40
CA ASP A 160 -23.56 11.44 -9.04
C ASP A 160 -23.57 10.42 -10.19
N ARG A 161 -24.55 9.52 -10.17
CA ARG A 161 -24.79 8.55 -11.24
C ARG A 161 -25.17 9.21 -12.58
N THR A 162 -25.66 10.44 -12.56
CA THR A 162 -25.98 11.22 -13.76
C THR A 162 -24.76 11.96 -14.34
N ALA A 163 -23.71 12.16 -13.54
CA ALA A 163 -22.47 12.79 -13.98
C ALA A 163 -21.59 11.83 -14.78
N ASP A 164 -20.59 12.39 -15.48
CA ASP A 164 -19.58 11.60 -16.16
C ASP A 164 -18.71 10.83 -15.16
N VAL A 165 -18.24 9.64 -15.57
CA VAL A 165 -17.33 8.83 -14.76
C VAL A 165 -15.94 9.44 -14.82
N GLU A 166 -15.44 9.86 -13.66
CA GLU A 166 -14.10 10.41 -13.52
C GLU A 166 -13.07 9.30 -13.31
N THR A 167 -11.83 9.61 -13.65
CA THR A 167 -10.70 8.71 -13.50
C THR A 167 -9.70 9.30 -12.51
N TYR A 168 -9.29 8.48 -11.55
CA TYR A 168 -8.33 8.86 -10.50
C TYR A 168 -7.10 7.97 -10.59
N GLU A 169 -5.91 8.57 -10.57
CA GLU A 169 -4.62 7.88 -10.47
C GLU A 169 -4.22 7.76 -9.00
N LEU A 170 -3.85 6.55 -8.59
CA LEU A 170 -3.36 6.29 -7.25
C LEU A 170 -1.88 6.69 -7.16
N THR A 171 -1.53 7.42 -6.11
CA THR A 171 -0.20 8.03 -5.91
C THR A 171 0.60 7.36 -4.79
N THR A 172 -0.02 6.43 -4.07
CA THR A 172 0.59 5.67 -2.98
C THR A 172 0.40 4.19 -3.19
N VAL A 173 1.28 3.38 -2.58
CA VAL A 173 1.12 1.93 -2.42
C VAL A 173 -0.28 1.64 -1.84
N THR A 174 -1.16 1.00 -2.62
CA THR A 174 -2.49 0.63 -2.12
C THR A 174 -2.53 -0.81 -1.63
N TYR A 175 -3.24 -1.05 -0.54
CA TYR A 175 -3.58 -2.39 -0.08
C TYR A 175 -4.25 -3.23 -1.17
N GLY A 176 -3.89 -4.51 -1.26
CA GLY A 176 -4.45 -5.47 -2.23
C GLY A 176 -3.50 -5.82 -3.37
N THR A 177 -2.41 -5.08 -3.52
CA THR A 177 -1.32 -5.43 -4.43
C THR A 177 -0.40 -6.43 -3.74
N SER A 178 0.12 -7.42 -4.47
CA SER A 178 1.06 -8.42 -3.91
C SER A 178 2.32 -7.79 -3.32
N SER A 179 2.56 -6.54 -3.70
CA SER A 179 3.75 -5.76 -3.48
C SER A 179 3.86 -4.93 -2.22
N ALA A 180 2.71 -4.49 -1.72
CA ALA A 180 2.64 -3.39 -0.77
C ALA A 180 3.43 -3.67 0.51
N SER A 181 3.26 -4.90 1.01
CA SER A 181 3.84 -5.39 2.25
C SER A 181 5.37 -5.36 2.26
N PHE A 182 6.01 -5.85 1.18
CA PHE A 182 7.46 -5.86 1.11
C PHE A 182 8.01 -4.44 1.14
N ILE A 183 7.46 -3.54 0.31
CA ILE A 183 8.01 -2.18 0.18
C ILE A 183 7.88 -1.40 1.46
N ALA A 184 6.70 -1.40 2.08
CA ALA A 184 6.49 -0.73 3.35
C ALA A 184 7.53 -1.23 4.38
N THR A 185 7.68 -2.55 4.50
CA THR A 185 8.64 -3.17 5.42
C THR A 185 10.09 -2.86 5.05
N ARG A 186 10.47 -2.89 3.78
CA ARG A 186 11.84 -2.66 3.32
C ARG A 186 12.24 -1.20 3.43
N CYS A 187 11.33 -0.26 3.20
CA CYS A 187 11.53 1.17 3.46
C CYS A 187 11.75 1.45 4.94
N LEU A 188 10.99 0.80 5.84
CA LEU A 188 11.23 0.87 7.29
C LEU A 188 12.62 0.32 7.65
N LYS A 189 13.01 -0.83 7.08
CA LYS A 189 14.36 -1.40 7.28
C LYS A 189 15.47 -0.50 6.73
N GLN A 190 15.28 0.08 5.54
CA GLN A 190 16.22 1.00 4.92
C GLN A 190 16.42 2.25 5.78
N LEU A 191 15.32 2.77 6.35
CA LEU A 191 15.36 3.88 7.28
C LEU A 191 16.15 3.52 8.55
N ALA A 192 15.87 2.36 9.14
CA ALA A 192 16.59 1.87 10.31
C ALA A 192 18.09 1.69 10.03
N GLU A 193 18.47 1.15 8.87
CA GLU A 193 19.87 0.99 8.44
C GLU A 193 20.55 2.34 8.28
N THR A 194 19.90 3.28 7.57
CA THR A 194 20.45 4.62 7.30
C THR A 194 20.70 5.42 8.57
N TYR A 195 19.80 5.31 9.56
CA TYR A 195 19.86 6.09 10.79
C TYR A 195 20.39 5.30 11.99
N HIS A 196 20.92 4.10 11.79
CA HIS A 196 21.39 3.23 12.87
C HIS A 196 22.41 3.93 13.79
N GLY A 197 23.35 4.69 13.22
CA GLY A 197 24.35 5.42 14.01
C GLY A 197 23.79 6.56 14.86
N LYS A 198 22.62 7.11 14.52
CA LYS A 198 21.96 8.20 15.27
C LYS A 198 20.89 7.70 16.24
N HIS A 199 20.26 6.57 15.89
CA HIS A 199 19.12 6.00 16.60
C HIS A 199 19.26 4.46 16.69
N PRO A 200 20.27 3.95 17.42
CA PRO A 200 20.60 2.53 17.42
C PRO A 200 19.52 1.65 18.09
N VAL A 201 18.82 2.18 19.10
CA VAL A 201 17.76 1.44 19.81
C VAL A 201 16.55 1.33 18.88
N ALA A 202 16.10 2.47 18.33
CA ALA A 202 14.98 2.45 17.39
C ALA A 202 15.28 1.61 16.15
N ALA A 203 16.47 1.72 15.56
CA ALA A 203 16.85 0.93 14.40
C ALA A 203 16.77 -0.58 14.66
N THR A 204 17.19 -1.02 15.85
CA THR A 204 17.11 -2.43 16.26
C THR A 204 15.67 -2.90 16.35
N HIS A 205 14.81 -2.15 17.04
CA HIS A 205 13.40 -2.48 17.19
C HIS A 205 12.66 -2.44 15.86
N ILE A 206 12.89 -1.43 15.00
CA ILE A 206 12.22 -1.34 13.69
C ILE A 206 12.54 -2.55 12.80
N ARG A 207 13.78 -3.04 12.83
CA ARG A 207 14.18 -4.21 12.02
C ARG A 207 13.54 -5.52 12.48
N ARG A 208 13.28 -5.65 13.79
CA ARG A 208 12.88 -6.91 14.44
C ARG A 208 11.40 -6.99 14.75
N ASP A 209 10.79 -5.87 15.16
CA ASP A 209 9.51 -5.83 15.86
C ASP A 209 8.33 -5.38 14.97
N PHE A 210 8.59 -4.96 13.73
CA PHE A 210 7.53 -4.72 12.76
C PHE A 210 7.04 -6.01 12.14
N TYR A 211 5.73 -6.22 12.21
CA TYR A 211 5.01 -7.20 11.41
C TYR A 211 4.06 -6.46 10.47
N MET A 212 4.45 -6.36 9.19
CA MET A 212 3.74 -5.57 8.19
C MET A 212 3.56 -4.11 8.64
N ASP A 213 2.33 -3.70 8.96
CA ASP A 213 1.99 -2.34 9.37
C ASP A 213 2.00 -2.17 10.90
N ASP A 214 2.11 -3.26 11.68
CA ASP A 214 2.01 -3.25 13.14
C ASP A 214 3.40 -3.33 13.79
N LEU A 215 3.66 -2.44 14.74
CA LEU A 215 4.85 -2.47 15.60
C LEU A 215 4.52 -3.17 16.91
N LEU A 216 5.12 -4.34 17.14
CA LEU A 216 4.95 -5.14 18.35
C LEU A 216 6.24 -5.16 19.16
N THR A 217 6.44 -4.12 19.96
CA THR A 217 7.69 -3.90 20.72
C THR A 217 7.46 -3.78 22.22
N GLY A 218 8.54 -3.87 23.00
CA GLY A 218 8.50 -3.80 24.46
C GLY A 218 9.89 -3.65 25.07
N ALA A 219 9.91 -3.44 26.39
CA ALA A 219 11.13 -3.35 27.20
C ALA A 219 10.85 -3.83 28.64
N ASP A 220 11.91 -4.11 29.40
CA ASP A 220 11.81 -4.67 30.76
C ASP A 220 11.33 -3.64 31.81
N THR A 221 11.40 -2.35 31.49
CA THR A 221 10.93 -1.27 32.37
C THR A 221 10.13 -0.22 31.59
N LEU A 222 9.21 0.46 32.29
CA LEU A 222 8.42 1.55 31.69
C LEU A 222 9.31 2.69 31.16
N ALA A 223 10.40 3.00 31.87
CA ALA A 223 11.35 4.02 31.44
C ALA A 223 12.01 3.65 30.10
N GLN A 224 12.49 2.40 29.97
CA GLN A 224 13.05 1.91 28.71
C GLN A 224 12.01 1.86 27.60
N ALA A 225 10.78 1.41 27.89
CA ALA A 225 9.71 1.36 26.89
C ALA A 225 9.37 2.76 26.34
N ARG A 226 9.40 3.79 27.19
CA ARG A 226 9.24 5.19 26.76
C ARG A 226 10.39 5.65 25.87
N THR A 227 11.64 5.35 26.24
CA THR A 227 12.81 5.66 25.40
C THR A 227 12.71 5.00 24.02
N VAL A 228 12.39 3.70 23.98
CA VAL A 228 12.19 2.96 22.73
C VAL A 228 11.11 3.63 21.87
N ARG A 229 9.94 3.91 22.46
CA ARG A 229 8.83 4.58 21.78
C ARG A 229 9.26 5.92 21.19
N ASP A 230 9.88 6.78 22.00
CA ASP A 230 10.20 8.15 21.60
C ASP A 230 11.25 8.18 20.49
N GLU A 231 12.27 7.33 20.58
CA GLU A 231 13.30 7.20 19.55
C GLU A 231 12.72 6.62 18.24
N ILE A 232 11.81 5.63 18.33
CA ILE A 232 11.11 5.10 17.15
C ILE A 232 10.25 6.17 16.50
N ILE A 233 9.47 6.93 17.26
CA ILE A 233 8.64 8.02 16.73
C ILE A 233 9.54 9.04 16.01
N GLN A 234 10.67 9.41 16.61
CA GLN A 234 11.59 10.37 16.02
C GLN A 234 12.20 9.85 14.71
N LEU A 235 12.69 8.61 14.70
CA LEU A 235 13.28 7.98 13.53
C LEU A 235 12.25 7.86 12.40
N LEU A 236 11.06 7.34 12.69
CA LEU A 236 9.99 7.13 11.72
C LEU A 236 9.47 8.44 11.11
N ARG A 237 9.34 9.50 11.92
CA ARG A 237 9.00 10.85 11.41
C ARG A 237 10.00 11.36 10.37
N GLY A 238 11.29 11.03 10.52
CA GLY A 238 12.32 11.35 9.52
C GLY A 238 12.20 10.60 8.19
N GLY A 239 11.36 9.56 8.14
CA GLY A 239 10.95 8.86 6.91
C GLY A 239 9.53 9.18 6.45
N GLY A 240 8.83 10.11 7.13
CA GLY A 240 7.42 10.42 6.86
C GLY A 240 6.44 9.34 7.33
N PHE A 241 6.86 8.44 8.23
CA PHE A 241 6.02 7.40 8.82
C PHE A 241 5.44 7.87 10.16
N GLU A 242 4.11 7.79 10.30
CA GLU A 242 3.41 8.18 11.52
C GLU A 242 2.80 6.96 12.22
N LEU A 243 3.25 6.68 13.44
CA LEU A 243 2.65 5.66 14.28
C LEU A 243 1.40 6.20 14.98
N SER A 244 0.35 5.40 15.02
CA SER A 244 -0.91 5.71 15.68
C SER A 244 -1.47 4.50 16.41
N LYS A 245 -2.54 4.70 17.20
CA LYS A 245 -3.27 3.62 17.91
C LYS A 245 -2.39 2.82 18.89
N TRP A 246 -1.60 3.52 19.69
CA TRP A 246 -0.78 2.92 20.74
C TRP A 246 -1.63 2.15 21.75
N ALA A 247 -1.21 0.93 22.05
CA ALA A 247 -1.76 0.09 23.12
C ALA A 247 -0.62 -0.41 24.00
N SER A 248 -0.91 -0.64 25.29
CA SER A 248 0.05 -1.14 26.28
C SER A 248 -0.60 -2.27 27.08
N ASN A 249 0.19 -3.27 27.47
CA ASN A 249 -0.21 -4.30 28.43
C ASN A 249 0.08 -3.89 29.89
N CYS A 250 0.74 -2.74 30.10
CA CYS A 250 0.90 -2.12 31.41
C CYS A 250 -0.37 -1.28 31.70
N PRO A 251 -1.12 -1.59 32.78
CA PRO A 251 -2.35 -0.90 33.17
C PRO A 251 -2.19 0.62 33.38
#